data_AF-A0A6A4M3Z2-F1
#
_entry.id   AF-A0A6A4M3Z2-F1
#
_cell.length_a   1.000
_cell.length_b   1.000
_cell.length_c   1.000
_cell.angle_alpha   90.00
_cell.angle_beta   90.00
_cell.angle_gamma   90.00
#
_symmetry.space_group_name_H-M   'P 1'
#
loop_
_entity.id
_entity.type
_entity.pdbx_description
1 polymer ?
#
loop_
_entity_poly.entity_id
_entity_poly.type
_entity_poly.pdbx_seq_one_letter_code
_entity_poly.pdbx_strand_id
1 'polypeptide(L)'
;GELDDHEKLVSALGQVEVVISALAVPQHLEQLKIIAAIKQARNIKRFVPSEFGNEADRSSGLPPFQAIIENKRKIRRATEAAGIAYTLTLQTYRHFSYHVVVGVTLCAVLPVPENVQAAILHNIFVKGDQMSFQLTEDDWEASKLYPDYKYTSVNHLLDICLVNPPKPKLASFS
;
A
#
# COMPACT_ATOMS: atom_id res chain seq x y z
N GLY A 1 9.11 -3.63 20.30
CA GLY A 1 9.12 -5.10 20.26
C GLY A 1 9.66 -5.54 18.92
N GLU A 2 10.27 -6.71 18.85
CA GLU A 2 10.79 -7.30 17.61
C GLU A 2 9.80 -8.34 17.09
N LEU A 3 9.77 -8.56 15.77
CA LEU A 3 8.89 -9.56 15.16
C LEU A 3 9.44 -10.99 15.28
N ASP A 4 10.70 -11.14 15.67
CA ASP A 4 11.39 -12.43 15.81
C ASP A 4 11.00 -13.19 17.08
N ASP A 5 10.46 -12.50 18.08
CA ASP A 5 9.99 -13.11 19.31
C ASP A 5 8.51 -13.51 19.18
N HIS A 6 8.30 -14.72 18.66
CA HIS A 6 6.96 -15.26 18.37
C HIS A 6 6.05 -15.31 19.60
N GLU A 7 6.56 -15.73 20.76
CA GLU A 7 5.75 -15.85 21.98
C GLU A 7 5.33 -14.48 22.52
N LYS A 8 6.22 -13.48 22.49
CA LYS A 8 5.82 -12.11 22.82
C LYS A 8 4.81 -11.56 21.82
N LEU A 9 4.95 -11.88 20.54
CA LEU A 9 4.00 -11.45 19.51
C LEU A 9 2.62 -12.07 19.74
N VAL A 10 2.53 -13.37 20.02
CA VAL A 10 1.27 -14.05 20.37
C VAL A 10 0.65 -13.44 21.64
N SER A 11 1.44 -13.20 22.68
CA SER A 11 0.98 -12.59 23.92
C SER A 11 0.42 -11.18 23.70
N ALA A 12 1.07 -10.36 22.86
CA ALA A 12 0.58 -9.03 22.51
C ALA A 12 -0.71 -9.11 21.67
N LEU A 13 -0.76 -10.03 20.69
CA LEU A 13 -1.92 -10.24 19.84
C LEU A 13 -3.14 -10.73 20.63
N GLY A 14 -2.93 -11.50 21.70
CA GLY A 14 -3.98 -11.93 22.63
C GLY A 14 -4.75 -10.79 23.31
N GLN A 15 -4.21 -9.56 23.28
CA GLN A 15 -4.80 -8.38 23.92
C GLN A 15 -5.62 -7.50 22.96
N VAL A 16 -5.67 -7.83 21.67
CA VAL A 16 -6.35 -7.03 20.64
C VAL A 16 -7.24 -7.92 19.78
N GLU A 17 -8.18 -7.33 19.06
CA GLU A 17 -9.07 -8.08 18.15
C GLU A 17 -8.83 -7.72 16.68
N VAL A 18 -8.11 -6.64 16.41
CA VAL A 18 -7.79 -6.15 15.07
C VAL A 18 -6.31 -5.84 14.99
N VAL A 19 -5.68 -6.28 13.89
CA VAL A 19 -4.26 -6.03 13.62
C VAL A 19 -4.14 -5.28 12.31
N ILE A 20 -3.42 -4.16 12.32
CA ILE A 20 -3.09 -3.37 11.13
C ILE A 20 -1.58 -3.36 10.99
N SER A 21 -1.08 -3.83 9.84
CA SER A 21 0.33 -3.80 9.52
C SER A 21 0.62 -2.65 8.55
N ALA A 22 1.63 -1.85 8.89
CA ALA A 22 2.16 -0.78 8.04
C ALA A 22 3.66 -1.01 7.73
N LEU A 23 4.11 -2.27 7.71
CA LEU A 23 5.50 -2.61 7.40
C LEU A 23 5.84 -2.18 5.96
N ALA A 24 6.89 -1.37 5.82
CA ALA A 24 7.35 -0.85 4.55
C ALA A 24 8.12 -1.89 3.73
N VAL A 25 8.38 -1.59 2.46
CA VAL A 25 9.40 -2.30 1.68
C VAL A 25 10.78 -1.87 2.20
N PRO A 26 11.73 -2.79 2.44
CA PRO A 26 11.67 -4.22 2.10
C PRO A 26 11.10 -5.14 3.19
N GLN A 27 10.82 -4.66 4.41
CA GLN A 27 10.38 -5.52 5.53
C GLN A 27 8.97 -6.11 5.41
N HIS A 28 8.17 -5.72 4.41
CA HIS A 28 6.80 -6.21 4.21
C HIS A 28 6.62 -7.74 4.25
N LEU A 29 7.63 -8.54 3.87
CA LEU A 29 7.54 -10.01 3.93
C LEU A 29 7.58 -10.57 5.37
N GLU A 30 8.06 -9.78 6.34
CA GLU A 30 8.05 -10.13 7.76
C GLU A 30 6.62 -10.27 8.33
N GLN A 31 5.60 -9.82 7.58
CA GLN A 31 4.19 -10.06 7.89
C GLN A 31 3.83 -11.55 8.01
N LEU A 32 4.62 -12.46 7.41
CA LEU A 32 4.44 -13.90 7.60
C LEU A 32 4.59 -14.32 9.08
N LYS A 33 5.45 -13.65 9.85
CA LYS A 33 5.59 -13.87 11.30
C LYS A 33 4.35 -13.41 12.05
N ILE A 34 3.79 -12.26 11.66
CA ILE A 34 2.53 -11.74 12.19
C ILE A 34 1.39 -12.73 11.93
N ILE A 35 1.27 -13.24 10.70
CA ILE A 35 0.25 -14.22 10.31
C ILE A 35 0.36 -15.50 11.15
N ALA A 36 1.57 -16.03 11.34
CA ALA A 36 1.80 -17.21 12.17
C ALA A 36 1.35 -16.98 13.62
N ALA A 37 1.69 -15.82 14.19
CA ALA A 37 1.29 -15.46 15.56
C ALA A 37 -0.22 -15.22 15.69
N ILE A 38 -0.86 -14.58 14.70
CA ILE A 38 -2.33 -14.40 14.66
C ILE A 38 -3.03 -15.77 14.69
N LYS A 39 -2.55 -16.72 13.88
CA LYS A 39 -3.10 -18.07 13.81
C LYS A 39 -3.05 -18.79 15.17
N GLN A 40 -2.00 -18.56 15.95
CA GLN A 40 -1.85 -19.14 17.29
C GLN A 40 -2.69 -18.41 18.35
N ALA A 41 -2.81 -17.09 18.26
CA ALA A 41 -3.57 -16.29 19.23
C ALA A 41 -5.09 -16.55 19.15
N ARG A 42 -5.61 -16.85 17.95
CA ARG A 42 -7.00 -17.27 17.68
C ARG A 42 -8.11 -16.30 18.13
N ASN A 43 -7.77 -15.09 18.55
CA ASN A 43 -8.70 -14.05 19.01
C ASN A 43 -8.87 -12.88 18.00
N ILE A 44 -8.06 -12.85 16.93
CA ILE A 44 -8.11 -11.77 15.94
C ILE A 44 -9.33 -11.92 15.03
N LYS A 45 -10.18 -10.90 15.03
CA LYS A 45 -11.37 -10.77 14.19
C LYS A 45 -11.06 -10.19 12.80
N ARG A 46 -9.98 -9.40 12.67
CA ARG A 46 -9.58 -8.82 11.39
C ARG A 46 -8.08 -8.54 11.31
N PHE A 47 -7.48 -8.89 10.18
CA PHE A 47 -6.14 -8.46 9.79
C PHE A 47 -6.18 -7.49 8.60
N VAL A 48 -5.46 -6.37 8.68
CA VAL A 48 -5.25 -5.43 7.57
C VAL A 48 -3.75 -5.48 7.22
N PRO A 49 -3.35 -6.21 6.16
CA PRO A 49 -1.96 -6.27 5.74
C PRO A 49 -1.49 -4.95 5.12
N SER A 50 -0.17 -4.77 5.07
CA SER A 50 0.49 -3.61 4.45
C SER A 50 0.40 -3.68 2.92
N GLU A 51 -0.77 -3.32 2.37
CA GLU A 51 -1.01 -3.27 0.93
C GLU A 51 -0.92 -1.84 0.38
N PHE A 52 -1.54 -0.84 1.03
CA PHE A 52 -1.53 0.61 0.76
C PHE A 52 -0.99 1.08 -0.61
N GLY A 53 -1.51 0.53 -1.71
CA GLY A 53 -0.94 0.71 -3.03
C GLY A 53 -1.73 -0.06 -4.09
N ASN A 54 -1.02 -0.69 -5.02
CA ASN A 54 -1.64 -1.47 -6.11
C ASN A 54 -2.30 -2.75 -5.61
N GLU A 55 -3.36 -3.17 -6.31
CA GLU A 55 -3.96 -4.48 -6.09
C GLU A 55 -3.06 -5.58 -6.66
N ALA A 56 -2.44 -6.37 -5.77
CA ALA A 56 -1.37 -7.29 -6.12
C ALA A 56 -1.79 -8.37 -7.12
N ASP A 57 -3.01 -8.90 -7.02
CA ASP A 57 -3.48 -9.96 -7.93
C ASP A 57 -3.89 -9.43 -9.31
N ARG A 58 -4.03 -8.12 -9.47
CA ARG A 58 -4.42 -7.47 -10.73
C ARG A 58 -3.30 -6.64 -11.35
N SER A 59 -2.11 -6.61 -10.74
CA SER A 59 -1.00 -5.76 -11.14
C SER A 59 0.22 -6.53 -11.64
N SER A 60 1.02 -5.88 -12.49
CA SER A 60 2.29 -6.40 -12.98
C SER A 60 3.22 -5.24 -13.35
N GLY A 61 4.54 -5.45 -13.29
CA GLY A 61 5.49 -4.39 -13.64
C GLY A 61 6.91 -4.86 -13.87
N LEU A 62 7.84 -3.89 -13.89
CA LEU A 62 9.27 -4.16 -14.07
C LEU A 62 9.81 -5.04 -12.93
N PRO A 63 10.90 -5.80 -13.14
CA PRO A 63 11.34 -6.84 -12.21
C PRO A 63 11.43 -6.44 -10.73
N PRO A 64 11.97 -5.25 -10.36
CA PRO A 64 12.01 -4.83 -8.95
C PRO A 64 10.62 -4.67 -8.33
N PHE A 65 9.67 -4.12 -9.09
CA PHE A 65 8.28 -3.99 -8.63
C PHE A 65 7.52 -5.31 -8.68
N GLN A 66 7.81 -6.15 -9.68
CA GLN A 66 7.22 -7.49 -9.78
C GLN A 66 7.55 -8.36 -8.56
N ALA A 67 8.77 -8.24 -8.02
CA ALA A 67 9.18 -8.92 -6.78
C ALA A 67 8.35 -8.46 -5.57
N ILE A 68 8.04 -7.17 -5.46
CA ILE A 68 7.18 -6.63 -4.39
C ILE A 68 5.75 -7.15 -4.54
N ILE A 69 5.20 -7.11 -5.75
CA ILE A 69 3.86 -7.66 -6.03
C ILE A 69 3.81 -9.12 -5.62
N GLU A 70 4.82 -9.91 -5.96
CA GLU A 70 4.86 -11.33 -5.63
C GLU A 70 4.91 -11.58 -4.12
N ASN A 71 5.68 -10.78 -3.37
CA ASN A 71 5.70 -10.86 -1.91
C ASN A 71 4.34 -10.52 -1.29
N LYS A 72 3.63 -9.51 -1.80
CA LYS A 72 2.27 -9.17 -1.38
C LYS A 72 1.29 -10.33 -1.64
N ARG A 73 1.37 -10.96 -2.81
CA ARG A 73 0.60 -12.18 -3.10
C ARG A 73 0.88 -13.29 -2.11
N LYS A 74 2.15 -13.56 -1.79
CA LYS A 74 2.53 -14.57 -0.78
C LYS A 74 1.89 -14.27 0.58
N ILE A 75 1.90 -13.02 1.02
CA ILE A 75 1.28 -12.59 2.29
C ILE A 75 -0.24 -12.83 2.25
N ARG A 76 -0.91 -12.47 1.14
CA ARG A 76 -2.34 -12.73 0.96
C ARG A 76 -2.66 -14.22 1.01
N ARG A 77 -1.96 -15.05 0.24
CA ARG A 77 -2.18 -16.50 0.22
C ARG A 77 -1.89 -17.14 1.58
N ALA A 78 -0.88 -16.67 2.31
CA ALA A 78 -0.61 -17.12 3.68
C ALA A 78 -1.73 -16.74 4.65
N THR A 79 -2.29 -15.53 4.52
CA THR A 79 -3.42 -15.07 5.33
C THR A 79 -4.67 -15.92 5.10
N GLU A 80 -4.98 -16.20 3.83
CA GLU A 80 -6.09 -17.07 3.43
C GLU A 80 -5.90 -18.51 3.94
N ALA A 81 -4.71 -19.09 3.75
CA ALA A 81 -4.39 -20.44 4.22
C ALA A 81 -4.44 -20.57 5.75
N ALA A 82 -4.23 -19.47 6.47
CA ALA A 82 -4.39 -19.41 7.92
C ALA A 82 -5.87 -19.27 8.36
N GLY A 83 -6.81 -19.07 7.44
CA GLY A 83 -8.23 -18.85 7.73
C GLY A 83 -8.51 -17.53 8.44
N ILE A 84 -7.63 -16.54 8.28
CA ILE A 84 -7.73 -15.24 8.95
C ILE A 84 -8.65 -14.33 8.14
N ALA A 85 -9.67 -13.76 8.76
CA ALA A 85 -10.47 -12.72 8.12
C ALA A 85 -9.61 -11.46 7.88
N TYR A 86 -9.61 -10.93 6.65
CA TYR A 86 -8.75 -9.81 6.27
C TYR A 86 -9.46 -8.72 5.47
N THR A 87 -8.86 -7.54 5.41
CA THR A 87 -9.29 -6.43 4.56
C THR A 87 -8.08 -5.81 3.88
N LEU A 88 -8.11 -5.75 2.54
CA LEU A 88 -7.07 -5.11 1.76
C LEU A 88 -7.40 -3.64 1.58
N THR A 89 -6.45 -2.75 1.91
CA THR A 89 -6.59 -1.31 1.69
C THR A 89 -5.75 -0.90 0.51
N LEU A 90 -6.42 -0.45 -0.55
CA LEU A 90 -5.80 -0.08 -1.82
C LEU A 90 -5.82 1.44 -1.98
N GLN A 91 -4.77 1.98 -2.59
CA GLN A 91 -4.69 3.41 -2.92
C GLN A 91 -4.83 3.60 -4.41
N THR A 92 -5.68 4.55 -4.81
CA THR A 92 -6.00 4.82 -6.20
C THR A 92 -5.92 6.32 -6.46
N TYR A 93 -5.45 6.70 -7.64
CA TYR A 93 -5.31 8.09 -8.07
C TYR A 93 -6.25 8.36 -9.24
N ARG A 94 -7.16 9.32 -9.13
CA ARG A 94 -7.92 9.80 -10.30
C ARG A 94 -7.19 11.00 -10.90
N HIS A 95 -6.62 10.81 -12.09
CA HIS A 95 -5.96 11.81 -12.94
C HIS A 95 -4.66 12.44 -12.38
N PHE A 96 -3.53 12.02 -12.93
CA PHE A 96 -2.28 12.77 -12.93
C PHE A 96 -1.59 12.58 -14.29
N SER A 97 -1.26 13.66 -14.98
CA SER A 97 -0.52 13.61 -16.25
C SER A 97 0.93 14.05 -16.01
N TYR A 98 1.88 13.12 -16.20
CA TYR A 98 3.30 13.43 -16.26
C TYR A 98 3.86 13.00 -17.63
N HIS A 99 4.79 13.77 -18.18
CA HIS A 99 5.56 13.39 -19.38
C HIS A 99 6.70 12.45 -18.95
N VAL A 100 6.69 11.17 -19.36
CA VAL A 100 7.62 10.16 -18.84
C VAL A 100 8.29 9.33 -19.94
N VAL A 101 9.55 9.65 -20.24
CA VAL A 101 10.52 8.77 -20.93
C VAL A 101 11.61 8.25 -19.96
N VAL A 102 11.64 8.76 -18.72
CA VAL A 102 12.77 8.60 -17.79
C VAL A 102 12.67 7.33 -16.91
N GLY A 103 11.47 6.80 -16.66
CA GLY A 103 11.24 5.74 -15.66
C GLY A 103 11.87 4.36 -15.99
N VAL A 104 11.83 3.93 -17.26
CA VAL A 104 12.39 2.63 -17.68
C VAL A 104 13.92 2.65 -17.60
N THR A 105 14.55 3.73 -18.07
CA THR A 105 16.00 3.89 -18.03
C THR A 105 16.51 3.92 -16.60
N LEU A 106 15.85 4.65 -15.69
CA LEU A 106 16.24 4.69 -14.27
C LEU A 106 16.17 3.32 -13.60
N CYS A 107 15.15 2.52 -13.89
CA CYS A 107 15.04 1.16 -13.35
C CYS A 107 16.21 0.25 -13.77
N ALA A 108 16.75 0.45 -14.97
CA ALA A 108 17.85 -0.35 -15.51
C ALA A 108 19.23 0.10 -14.99
N VAL A 109 19.41 1.37 -14.64
CA VAL A 109 20.73 1.93 -14.28
C VAL A 109 20.94 2.13 -12.77
N LEU A 110 19.86 2.26 -11.99
CA LEU A 110 19.98 2.46 -10.55
C LEU A 110 20.30 1.15 -9.81
N PRO A 111 21.12 1.21 -8.74
CA PRO A 111 21.34 0.07 -7.87
C PRO A 111 20.07 -0.26 -7.06
N VAL A 112 20.09 -1.41 -6.39
CA VAL A 112 19.10 -1.76 -5.37
C VAL A 112 19.50 -1.04 -4.07
N PRO A 113 18.57 -0.35 -3.37
CA PRO A 113 17.12 -0.35 -3.54
C PRO A 113 16.53 0.76 -4.44
N GLU A 114 17.33 1.68 -4.99
CA GLU A 114 16.84 2.87 -5.69
C GLU A 114 16.04 2.54 -6.97
N ASN A 115 16.38 1.44 -7.65
CA ASN A 115 15.63 0.95 -8.81
C ASN A 115 14.20 0.50 -8.46
N VAL A 116 13.92 0.15 -7.21
CA VAL A 116 12.59 -0.22 -6.72
C VAL A 116 11.66 0.98 -6.79
N GLN A 117 12.11 2.14 -6.30
CA GLN A 117 11.32 3.36 -6.33
C GLN A 117 11.05 3.78 -7.78
N ALA A 118 12.06 3.70 -8.66
CA ALA A 118 11.89 3.97 -10.08
C ALA A 118 10.86 3.03 -10.73
N ALA A 119 10.89 1.73 -10.40
CA ALA A 119 9.93 0.74 -10.90
C ALA A 119 8.49 1.00 -10.41
N ILE A 120 8.32 1.40 -9.15
CA ILE A 120 7.01 1.79 -8.58
C ILE A 120 6.47 3.03 -9.30
N LEU A 121 7.28 4.08 -9.43
CA LEU A 121 6.88 5.33 -10.10
C LEU A 121 6.52 5.08 -11.56
N HIS A 122 7.29 4.24 -12.26
CA HIS A 122 6.96 3.81 -13.62
C HIS A 122 5.58 3.14 -13.67
N ASN A 123 5.31 2.18 -12.77
CA ASN A 123 4.03 1.49 -12.75
C ASN A 123 2.84 2.45 -12.48
N ILE A 124 3.00 3.38 -11.54
CA ILE A 124 1.96 4.36 -11.20
C ILE A 124 1.71 5.32 -12.35
N PHE A 125 2.76 5.98 -12.86
CA PHE A 125 2.60 7.13 -13.76
C PHE A 125 2.67 6.80 -15.25
N VAL A 126 3.33 5.71 -15.64
CA VAL A 126 3.47 5.30 -17.05
C VAL A 126 2.42 4.26 -17.41
N LYS A 127 2.34 3.19 -16.61
CA LYS A 127 1.37 2.10 -16.87
C LYS A 127 -0.04 2.46 -16.38
N GLY A 128 -0.14 3.32 -15.37
CA GLY A 128 -1.42 3.77 -14.84
C GLY A 128 -2.14 2.75 -13.96
N ASP A 129 -1.45 1.75 -13.41
CA ASP A 129 -2.09 0.65 -12.66
C ASP A 129 -2.86 1.13 -11.41
N GLN A 130 -2.56 2.31 -10.85
CA GLN A 130 -3.33 2.93 -9.76
C GLN A 130 -4.40 3.93 -10.23
N MET A 131 -4.52 4.17 -11.55
CA MET A 131 -5.39 5.19 -12.13
C MET A 131 -6.61 4.64 -12.89
N SER A 132 -6.60 3.36 -13.25
CA SER A 132 -7.58 2.75 -14.16
C SER A 132 -8.21 1.47 -13.61
N PHE A 133 -8.29 1.32 -12.29
CA PHE A 133 -8.91 0.14 -11.70
C PHE A 133 -10.44 0.26 -11.69
N GLN A 134 -11.12 -0.82 -12.08
CA GLN A 134 -12.56 -0.97 -11.89
C GLN A 134 -12.81 -1.64 -10.54
N LEU A 135 -13.67 -1.02 -9.73
CA LEU A 135 -14.21 -1.63 -8.50
C LEU A 135 -15.04 -2.86 -8.87
N THR A 136 -14.81 -3.97 -8.17
CA THR A 136 -15.70 -5.14 -8.21
C THR A 136 -16.81 -5.02 -7.17
N GLU A 137 -17.71 -6.00 -7.11
CA GLU A 137 -18.77 -6.05 -6.10
C GLU A 137 -18.24 -6.16 -4.66
N ASP A 138 -17.05 -6.73 -4.49
CA ASP A 138 -16.39 -6.89 -3.19
C ASP A 138 -15.59 -5.65 -2.75
N ASP A 139 -15.42 -4.67 -3.65
CA ASP A 139 -14.63 -3.47 -3.38
C ASP A 139 -15.51 -2.33 -2.85
N TRP A 140 -15.05 -1.65 -1.81
CA TRP A 140 -15.73 -0.48 -1.25
C TRP A 140 -14.92 0.79 -1.42
N GLU A 141 -15.59 1.87 -1.84
CA GLU A 141 -14.97 3.20 -1.82
C GLU A 141 -15.05 3.76 -0.40
N ALA A 142 -13.91 4.22 0.15
CA ALA A 142 -13.83 4.73 1.51
C ALA A 142 -14.81 5.90 1.77
N SER A 143 -15.09 6.73 0.77
CA SER A 143 -16.04 7.84 0.86
C SER A 143 -17.47 7.38 1.22
N LYS A 144 -17.84 6.17 0.80
CA LYS A 144 -19.15 5.57 1.09
C LYS A 144 -19.27 5.09 2.54
N LEU A 145 -18.16 4.98 3.29
CA LEU A 145 -18.19 4.59 4.70
C LEU A 145 -18.67 5.73 5.62
N TYR A 146 -18.49 6.99 5.18
CA TYR A 146 -18.95 8.17 5.93
C TYR A 146 -19.71 9.10 4.98
N PRO A 147 -20.94 8.74 4.58
CA PRO A 147 -21.71 9.49 3.57
C PRO A 147 -22.09 10.90 4.03
N ASP A 148 -22.16 11.13 5.35
CA ASP A 148 -22.54 12.41 5.93
C ASP A 148 -21.41 13.46 5.87
N TYR A 149 -20.19 13.05 5.49
CA TYR A 149 -19.06 13.96 5.37
C TYR A 149 -18.97 14.55 3.96
N LYS A 150 -18.70 15.85 3.89
CA LYS A 150 -18.46 16.53 2.62
C LYS A 150 -17.02 16.26 2.15
N TYR A 151 -16.87 15.31 1.24
CA TYR A 151 -15.61 15.09 0.54
C TYR A 151 -15.37 16.20 -0.48
N THR A 152 -14.12 16.62 -0.60
CA THR A 152 -13.67 17.62 -1.58
C THR A 152 -12.55 16.99 -2.41
N SER A 153 -12.59 17.16 -3.73
CA SER A 153 -11.54 16.65 -4.60
C SER A 153 -10.25 17.44 -4.44
N VAL A 154 -9.11 16.80 -4.66
CA VAL A 154 -7.81 17.48 -4.68
C VAL A 154 -7.81 18.59 -5.76
N ASN A 155 -8.44 18.37 -6.91
CA ASN A 155 -8.56 19.40 -7.95
C ASN A 155 -9.25 20.67 -7.44
N HIS A 156 -10.35 20.53 -6.69
CA HIS A 156 -11.00 21.69 -6.09
C HIS A 156 -10.09 22.44 -5.10
N LEU A 157 -9.25 21.71 -4.35
CA LEU A 157 -8.24 22.34 -3.47
C LEU A 157 -7.12 23.02 -4.27
N LEU A 158 -6.69 22.43 -5.38
CA LEU A 158 -5.67 23.02 -6.26
C LEU A 158 -6.18 24.27 -6.96
N ASP A 159 -7.46 24.31 -7.36
CA ASP A 159 -8.09 25.51 -7.91
C ASP A 159 -8.06 26.67 -6.90
N ILE A 160 -8.23 26.39 -5.61
CA ILE A 160 -8.07 27.40 -4.54
C ILE A 160 -6.64 27.96 -4.53
N CYS A 161 -5.63 27.10 -4.70
CA CYS A 161 -4.22 27.53 -4.78
C CYS A 161 -3.91 28.32 -6.05
N LEU A 162 -4.63 28.09 -7.16
CA LEU A 162 -4.47 28.89 -8.38
C LEU A 162 -5.06 30.31 -8.21
N VAL A 163 -6.18 30.42 -7.48
CA VAL A 163 -6.83 31.71 -7.20
C VAL A 163 -6.14 32.48 -6.07
N ASN A 164 -5.67 31.78 -5.04
CA ASN A 164 -5.00 32.34 -3.86
C ASN A 164 -3.79 31.48 -3.46
N PRO A 165 -2.66 31.58 -4.18
CA PRO A 165 -1.49 30.75 -3.88
C PRO A 165 -0.94 31.07 -2.50
N PRO A 166 -0.78 30.07 -1.60
CA PRO A 166 -0.09 30.28 -0.34
C PRO A 166 1.37 30.69 -0.63
N LYS A 167 1.93 31.60 0.17
CA LYS A 167 3.35 31.94 0.04
C LYS A 167 4.19 30.66 0.20
N PRO A 168 5.09 30.33 -0.75
CA PRO A 168 5.93 29.16 -0.63
C PRO A 168 6.71 29.20 0.67
N LYS A 169 6.51 28.21 1.53
CA LYS A 169 7.43 27.97 2.65
C LYS A 169 8.59 27.18 2.10
N LEU A 170 9.70 27.85 1.83
CA LEU A 170 10.97 27.20 1.58
C LEU A 170 11.41 26.53 2.89
N ALA A 171 11.28 25.22 2.98
CA ALA A 171 11.94 24.45 4.02
C ALA A 171 13.44 24.40 3.65
N SER A 172 14.28 25.00 4.49
CA SER A 172 15.71 24.71 4.45
C SER A 172 15.89 23.27 4.94
N PHE A 173 16.27 22.37 4.05
CA PHE A 173 16.79 21.07 4.45
C PHE A 173 18.19 21.33 5.03
N SER A 174 18.27 21.38 6.36
CA SER A 174 19.52 21.34 7.12
C SER A 174 19.95 19.91 7.37
#